data_AF-A0A7L2IV35-F1
#
_entry.id   AF-A0A7L2IV35-F1
#
_cell.length_a   1.000
_cell.length_b   1.000
_cell.length_c   1.000
_cell.angle_alpha   90.00
_cell.angle_beta   90.00
_cell.angle_gamma   90.00
#
_symmetry.space_group_name_H-M   'P 1'
#
loop_
_entity.id
_entity.type
_entity.pdbx_description
1 polymer ?
#
loop_
_entity_poly.entity_id
_entity_poly.type
_entity_poly.pdbx_seq_one_letter_code
_entity_poly.pdbx_strand_id
1 'polypeptide(L)'
;KDLITDLKENLSHHFKEVMVGLMYPPASYDAHELWHALKGVDTEEKCLIDILASRSNMEIFQMKEAYLMQYNNDLQQDIDSETSGHFRDTLMNLAQGTRMEGYADPSTAAQDAMILWEACQQKTGEHKNMLQMILCNKSYQQLWMVFQEFQNISGQDIVEAINECYDGYFQELLVAI
;
A
#
# COMPACT_ATOMS: atom_id res chain seq x y z
N LYS A 1 -18.61 27.53 -18.30
CA LYS A 1 -19.13 26.25 -17.76
C LYS A 1 -17.92 25.39 -17.45
N ASP A 2 -17.93 24.69 -16.32
CA ASP A 2 -16.87 23.78 -15.91
C ASP A 2 -17.04 22.44 -16.64
N LEU A 3 -15.97 21.95 -17.27
CA LEU A 3 -16.01 20.74 -18.09
C LEU A 3 -16.37 19.51 -17.26
N ILE A 4 -15.91 19.43 -16.00
CA ILE A 4 -16.24 18.31 -15.11
C ILE A 4 -17.74 18.30 -14.81
N THR A 5 -18.32 19.47 -14.54
CA THR A 5 -19.76 19.64 -14.34
C THR A 5 -20.55 19.21 -15.57
N ASP A 6 -20.15 19.66 -16.77
CA ASP A 6 -20.84 19.28 -18.02
C ASP A 6 -20.76 17.76 -18.26
N LEU A 7 -19.62 17.11 -17.99
CA LEU A 7 -19.49 15.64 -18.08
C LEU A 7 -20.38 14.92 -17.06
N LYS A 8 -20.45 15.42 -15.82
CA LYS A 8 -21.28 14.82 -14.75
C LYS A 8 -22.78 14.89 -15.04
N GLU A 9 -23.23 15.92 -15.77
CA GLU A 9 -24.64 16.13 -16.14
C GLU A 9 -25.05 15.34 -17.39
N ASN A 10 -24.15 15.17 -18.36
CA ASN A 10 -24.50 14.62 -19.69
C ASN A 10 -24.12 13.15 -19.87
N LEU A 11 -23.26 12.58 -19.02
CA LEU A 11 -22.88 11.17 -19.06
C LEU A 11 -23.58 10.38 -17.95
N SER A 12 -23.64 9.06 -18.10
CA SER A 12 -24.26 8.16 -17.11
C SER A 12 -23.42 6.93 -16.81
N HIS A 13 -23.66 6.32 -15.65
CA HIS A 13 -23.07 5.06 -15.19
C HIS A 13 -21.53 5.03 -15.30
N HIS A 14 -20.94 3.86 -15.58
CA HIS A 14 -19.50 3.67 -15.65
C HIS A 14 -18.79 4.58 -16.67
N PHE A 15 -19.45 4.94 -17.76
CA PHE A 15 -18.85 5.85 -18.73
C PHE A 15 -18.66 7.26 -18.16
N LYS A 16 -19.59 7.72 -17.32
CA LYS A 16 -19.43 8.97 -16.56
C LYS A 16 -18.29 8.87 -15.56
N GLU A 17 -18.23 7.79 -14.79
CA GLU A 17 -17.18 7.58 -13.76
C GLU A 17 -15.79 7.67 -14.39
N VAL A 18 -15.57 6.92 -15.47
CA VAL A 18 -14.28 6.94 -16.20
C VAL A 18 -13.98 8.33 -16.76
N MET A 19 -14.92 8.95 -17.47
CA MET A 19 -14.66 10.25 -18.11
C MET A 19 -14.41 11.36 -17.10
N VAL A 20 -15.12 11.35 -15.96
CA VAL A 20 -14.90 12.30 -14.88
C VAL A 20 -13.57 12.03 -14.19
N GLY A 21 -13.24 10.76 -13.90
CA GLY A 21 -11.97 10.37 -13.28
C GLY A 21 -10.76 10.81 -14.10
N LEU A 22 -10.82 10.64 -15.42
CA LEU A 22 -9.78 11.09 -16.35
C LEU A 22 -9.54 12.61 -16.36
N MET A 23 -10.45 13.41 -15.80
CA MET A 23 -10.27 14.86 -15.67
C MET A 23 -9.50 15.27 -14.42
N TYR A 24 -9.29 14.37 -13.46
CA TYR A 24 -8.52 14.66 -12.25
C TYR A 24 -7.01 14.58 -12.56
N PRO A 25 -6.19 15.49 -12.02
CA PRO A 25 -4.76 15.25 -11.93
C PRO A 25 -4.48 13.92 -11.20
N PRO A 26 -3.42 13.16 -11.52
CA PRO A 26 -3.21 11.81 -10.98
C PRO A 26 -3.29 11.74 -9.44
N ALA A 27 -2.54 12.58 -8.73
CA ALA A 27 -2.58 12.64 -7.27
C ALA A 27 -3.96 13.04 -6.70
N SER A 28 -4.71 13.85 -7.44
CA SER A 28 -6.07 14.25 -7.08
C SER A 28 -7.09 13.14 -7.30
N TYR A 29 -6.86 12.26 -8.28
CA TYR A 29 -7.66 11.06 -8.50
C TYR A 29 -7.39 10.04 -7.39
N ASP A 30 -6.12 9.75 -7.10
CA ASP A 30 -5.76 8.83 -6.01
C ASP A 30 -6.33 9.28 -4.67
N ALA A 31 -6.24 10.58 -4.36
CA ALA A 31 -6.86 11.15 -3.15
C ALA A 31 -8.38 10.97 -3.13
N HIS A 32 -9.05 11.10 -4.27
CA HIS A 32 -10.48 10.90 -4.39
C HIS A 32 -10.89 9.46 -4.15
N GLU A 33 -10.21 8.51 -4.78
CA GLU A 33 -10.45 7.08 -4.61
C GLU A 33 -10.20 6.65 -3.16
N LEU A 34 -9.10 7.09 -2.54
CA LEU A 34 -8.82 6.79 -1.13
C LEU A 34 -9.86 7.37 -0.18
N TRP A 35 -10.34 8.60 -0.42
CA TRP A 35 -11.36 9.20 0.44
C TRP A 35 -12.67 8.43 0.36
N HIS A 36 -13.09 8.05 -0.85
CA HIS A 36 -14.28 7.22 -1.05
C HIS A 36 -14.12 5.81 -0.48
N ALA A 37 -12.94 5.21 -0.59
CA ALA A 37 -12.64 3.91 0.00
C ALA A 37 -12.64 3.94 1.54
N LEU A 38 -12.31 5.07 2.17
CA LEU A 38 -12.30 5.22 3.64
C LEU A 38 -13.64 5.69 4.20
N LYS A 39 -14.40 6.53 3.47
CA LYS A 39 -15.65 7.15 3.96
C LYS A 39 -16.92 6.60 3.30
N GLY A 40 -16.79 5.54 2.50
CA GLY A 40 -17.89 4.81 1.89
C GLY A 40 -18.82 4.16 2.93
N VAL A 41 -19.91 3.55 2.45
CA VAL A 41 -20.83 2.78 3.31
C VAL A 41 -20.12 1.61 3.98
N ASP A 42 -19.14 1.04 3.28
CA ASP A 42 -18.16 0.08 3.77
C ASP A 42 -16.77 0.52 3.30
N THR A 43 -15.73 0.15 4.04
CA THR A 43 -14.34 0.39 3.63
C THR A 43 -14.01 -0.48 2.42
N GLU A 44 -13.39 0.08 1.38
CA GLU A 44 -12.95 -0.68 0.21
C GLU A 44 -11.45 -1.01 0.34
N GLU A 45 -11.13 -2.05 1.10
CA GLU A 45 -9.72 -2.37 1.45
C GLU A 45 -8.85 -2.64 0.22
N LYS A 46 -9.42 -3.20 -0.85
CA LYS A 46 -8.70 -3.46 -2.10
C LYS A 46 -8.25 -2.18 -2.79
N CYS A 47 -9.07 -1.13 -2.77
CA CYS A 47 -8.68 0.19 -3.30
C CYS A 47 -7.50 0.76 -2.49
N LEU A 48 -7.55 0.64 -1.15
CA LEU A 48 -6.44 1.07 -0.29
C LEU A 48 -5.14 0.32 -0.60
N ILE A 49 -5.22 -1.00 -0.77
CA ILE A 49 -4.09 -1.87 -1.11
C ILE A 49 -3.51 -1.47 -2.47
N ASP A 50 -4.34 -1.42 -3.52
CA ASP A 50 -3.90 -1.16 -4.89
C ASP A 50 -3.18 0.18 -5.02
N ILE A 51 -3.68 1.22 -4.36
CA ILE A 51 -3.07 2.55 -4.39
C ILE A 51 -1.82 2.58 -3.50
N LEU A 52 -1.92 2.26 -2.21
CA LEU A 52 -0.82 2.49 -1.27
C LEU A 52 0.36 1.54 -1.47
N ALA A 53 0.15 0.33 -1.98
CA ALA A 53 1.25 -0.61 -2.25
C ALA A 53 2.02 -0.26 -3.54
N SER A 54 1.38 0.43 -4.50
CA SER A 54 1.97 0.66 -5.84
C SER A 54 2.63 2.03 -6.03
N ARG A 55 2.25 3.03 -5.23
CA ARG A 55 2.74 4.42 -5.40
C ARG A 55 4.16 4.62 -4.86
N SER A 56 4.94 5.41 -5.58
CA SER A 56 6.27 5.86 -5.17
C SER A 56 6.21 6.91 -4.06
N ASN A 57 7.35 7.18 -3.40
CA ASN A 57 7.48 8.21 -2.38
C ASN A 57 6.94 9.58 -2.84
N MET A 58 7.28 9.98 -4.07
CA MET A 58 6.85 11.25 -4.65
C MET A 58 5.33 11.27 -4.90
N GLU A 59 4.76 10.19 -5.42
CA GLU A 59 3.32 10.09 -5.67
C GLU A 59 2.54 10.09 -4.35
N ILE A 60 3.00 9.35 -3.32
CA ILE A 60 2.40 9.37 -1.98
C ILE A 60 2.40 10.79 -1.40
N PHE A 61 3.52 11.52 -1.53
CA PHE A 61 3.61 12.90 -1.07
C PHE A 61 2.58 13.81 -1.76
N GLN A 62 2.51 13.76 -3.10
CA GLN A 62 1.56 14.57 -3.88
C GLN A 62 0.10 14.21 -3.58
N MET A 63 -0.18 12.92 -3.40
CA MET A 63 -1.51 12.41 -3.06
C MET A 63 -1.96 12.89 -1.68
N LYS A 64 -1.08 12.90 -0.68
CA LYS A 64 -1.40 13.44 0.66
C LYS A 64 -1.73 14.92 0.63
N GLU A 65 -0.95 15.71 -0.11
CA GLU A 65 -1.24 17.14 -0.32
C GLU A 65 -2.60 17.33 -0.99
N ALA A 66 -2.90 16.56 -2.04
CA ALA A 66 -4.18 16.62 -2.73
C ALA A 66 -5.35 16.21 -1.82
N TYR A 67 -5.19 15.15 -1.01
CA TYR A 67 -6.19 14.69 -0.05
C TYR A 67 -6.53 15.77 0.97
N LEU A 68 -5.51 16.40 1.56
CA LEU A 68 -5.68 17.49 2.51
C LEU A 68 -6.39 18.69 1.87
N MET A 69 -6.00 19.09 0.65
CA MET A 69 -6.62 20.22 -0.03
C MET A 69 -8.09 19.96 -0.43
N GLN A 70 -8.42 18.73 -0.84
CA GLN A 70 -9.76 18.39 -1.33
C GLN A 70 -10.76 18.14 -0.19
N TYR A 71 -10.32 17.44 0.86
CA TYR A 71 -11.21 16.93 1.91
C TYR A 71 -10.99 17.61 3.26
N ASN A 72 -10.00 18.51 3.35
CA ASN A 72 -9.63 19.21 4.57
C ASN A 72 -9.41 18.26 5.77
N ASN A 73 -8.81 17.11 5.48
CA ASN A 73 -8.51 16.07 6.45
C ASN A 73 -7.16 15.40 6.15
N ASP A 74 -6.56 14.76 7.14
CA ASP A 74 -5.30 14.04 6.97
C ASP A 74 -5.55 12.58 6.59
N LEU A 75 -4.90 12.11 5.51
CA LEU A 75 -5.05 10.75 5.02
C LEU A 75 -4.66 9.70 6.07
N GLN A 76 -3.59 9.94 6.84
CA GLN A 76 -3.14 8.98 7.84
C GLN A 76 -4.10 8.92 9.04
N GLN A 77 -4.70 10.05 9.42
CA GLN A 77 -5.77 10.05 10.43
C GLN A 77 -6.99 9.25 9.98
N ASP A 78 -7.40 9.37 8.72
CA ASP A 78 -8.51 8.57 8.19
C ASP A 78 -8.16 7.08 8.10
N ILE A 79 -6.94 6.72 7.69
CA ILE A 79 -6.49 5.32 7.73
C ILE A 79 -6.54 4.79 9.17
N ASP A 80 -6.06 5.56 10.15
CA ASP A 80 -6.05 5.12 11.56
C ASP A 80 -7.46 4.95 12.14
N SER A 81 -8.43 5.79 11.74
CA SER A 81 -9.80 5.70 12.24
C SER A 81 -10.64 4.61 11.57
N GLU A 82 -10.40 4.33 10.28
CA GLU A 82 -11.25 3.43 9.48
C GLU A 82 -10.69 2.00 9.34
N THR A 83 -9.44 1.76 9.74
CA THR A 83 -8.80 0.44 9.65
C THR A 83 -8.22 0.00 10.99
N SER A 84 -7.86 -1.27 11.14
CA SER A 84 -7.34 -1.79 12.42
C SER A 84 -6.23 -2.83 12.28
N GLY A 85 -5.52 -3.05 13.40
CA GLY A 85 -4.48 -4.07 13.54
C GLY A 85 -3.32 -3.91 12.55
N HIS A 86 -2.68 -5.03 12.23
CA HIS A 86 -1.51 -5.06 11.35
C HIS A 86 -1.81 -4.56 9.92
N PHE A 87 -3.05 -4.70 9.43
CA PHE A 87 -3.45 -4.14 8.15
C PHE A 87 -3.31 -2.61 8.16
N ARG A 88 -3.94 -1.93 9.15
CA ARG A 88 -3.78 -0.49 9.36
C ARG A 88 -2.33 -0.07 9.49
N ASP A 89 -1.58 -0.75 10.36
CA ASP A 89 -0.19 -0.36 10.65
C ASP A 89 0.69 -0.44 9.39
N THR A 90 0.39 -1.39 8.49
CA THR A 90 1.07 -1.51 7.19
C THR A 90 0.68 -0.38 6.23
N LEU A 91 -0.62 -0.08 6.10
CA LEU A 91 -1.09 1.06 5.28
C LEU A 91 -0.48 2.38 5.76
N MET A 92 -0.40 2.58 7.08
CA MET A 92 0.23 3.74 7.70
C MET A 92 1.71 3.85 7.37
N ASN A 93 2.45 2.74 7.34
CA ASN A 93 3.85 2.72 6.92
C ASN A 93 4.01 3.10 5.44
N LEU A 94 3.19 2.55 4.55
CA LEU A 94 3.21 2.89 3.13
C LEU A 94 2.84 4.36 2.89
N ALA A 95 1.81 4.86 3.59
CA ALA A 95 1.34 6.24 3.52
C ALA A 95 2.33 7.27 4.13
N GLN A 96 3.45 6.85 4.72
CA GLN A 96 4.55 7.77 5.04
C GLN A 96 5.28 8.24 3.78
N GLY A 97 5.37 7.40 2.74
CA GLY A 97 6.09 7.74 1.51
C GLY A 97 7.59 7.93 1.71
N THR A 98 8.19 7.14 2.61
CA THR A 98 9.61 7.24 3.01
C THR A 98 10.38 5.94 2.75
N ARG A 99 10.00 5.17 1.72
CA ARG A 99 10.73 3.96 1.32
C ARG A 99 12.17 4.35 0.98
N MET A 100 13.14 3.54 1.43
CA MET A 100 14.55 3.75 1.12
C MET A 100 14.80 3.68 -0.39
N GLU A 101 15.70 4.52 -0.88
CA GLU A 101 16.14 4.54 -2.27
C GLU A 101 17.65 4.30 -2.33
N GLY A 102 18.11 3.41 -3.21
CA GLY A 102 19.53 3.15 -3.37
C GLY A 102 19.89 1.68 -3.64
N TYR A 103 21.19 1.39 -3.50
CA TYR A 103 21.79 0.10 -3.81
C TYR A 103 21.44 -0.98 -2.78
N ALA A 104 21.50 -2.23 -3.22
CA ALA A 104 21.34 -3.39 -2.36
C ALA A 104 22.65 -3.78 -1.66
N ASP A 105 22.52 -4.27 -0.43
CA ASP A 105 23.59 -4.88 0.37
C ASP A 105 23.30 -6.38 0.58
N PRO A 106 24.13 -7.30 0.05
CA PRO A 106 23.92 -8.74 0.15
C PRO A 106 23.92 -9.29 1.58
N SER A 107 24.76 -8.73 2.47
CA SER A 107 24.81 -9.20 3.87
C SER A 107 23.51 -8.87 4.60
N THR A 108 23.01 -7.65 4.43
CA THR A 108 21.72 -7.21 4.97
C THR A 108 20.57 -8.00 4.33
N ALA A 109 20.66 -8.33 3.03
CA ALA A 109 19.64 -9.10 2.35
C ALA A 109 19.46 -10.50 2.96
N ALA A 110 20.57 -11.19 3.22
CA ALA A 110 20.54 -12.49 3.88
C ALA A 110 19.97 -12.44 5.30
N GLN A 111 20.27 -11.38 6.07
CA GLN A 111 19.72 -11.19 7.42
C GLN A 111 18.21 -10.91 7.39
N ASP A 112 17.78 -9.98 6.54
CA ASP A 112 16.36 -9.65 6.36
C ASP A 112 15.58 -10.89 5.88
N ALA A 113 16.16 -11.71 4.99
CA ALA A 113 15.55 -12.97 4.52
C ALA A 113 15.33 -13.98 5.66
N MET A 114 16.30 -14.12 6.58
CA MET A 114 16.13 -14.96 7.78
C MET A 114 14.99 -14.44 8.67
N ILE A 115 14.90 -13.12 8.85
CA ILE A 115 13.83 -12.50 9.64
C ILE A 115 12.46 -12.77 9.01
N LEU A 116 12.33 -12.62 7.67
CA LEU A 116 11.09 -12.94 6.96
C LEU A 116 10.70 -14.42 7.12
N TRP A 117 11.68 -15.32 7.05
CA TRP A 117 11.45 -16.76 7.24
C TRP A 117 11.02 -17.11 8.65
N GLU A 118 11.64 -16.52 9.67
CA GLU A 118 11.22 -16.67 11.05
C GLU A 118 9.83 -16.09 11.29
N ALA A 119 9.52 -14.95 10.66
CA ALA A 119 8.21 -14.33 10.81
C ALA A 119 7.07 -15.18 10.25
N CYS A 120 7.31 -15.86 9.13
CA CYS A 120 6.39 -16.84 8.54
C CYS A 120 6.13 -18.03 9.48
N GLN A 121 7.15 -18.50 10.20
CA GLN A 121 7.01 -19.65 11.11
C GLN A 121 6.34 -19.27 12.45
N GLN A 122 6.75 -18.15 13.04
CA GLN A 122 6.34 -17.77 14.39
C GLN A 122 5.00 -17.04 14.42
N LYS A 123 4.74 -16.18 13.42
CA LYS A 123 3.47 -15.45 13.22
C LYS A 123 3.00 -14.60 14.41
N THR A 124 3.88 -14.30 15.37
CA THR A 124 3.54 -13.43 16.51
C THR A 124 3.43 -11.97 16.08
N GLY A 125 2.81 -11.12 16.90
CA GLY A 125 2.69 -9.69 16.58
C GLY A 125 4.04 -8.99 16.38
N GLU A 126 5.06 -9.36 17.15
CA GLU A 126 6.42 -8.82 16.99
C GLU A 126 7.02 -9.20 15.62
N HIS A 127 6.87 -10.46 15.22
CA HIS A 127 7.34 -10.95 13.93
C HIS A 127 6.60 -10.31 12.76
N LYS A 128 5.29 -10.09 12.89
CA LYS A 128 4.50 -9.34 11.89
C LYS A 128 5.03 -7.91 11.74
N ASN A 129 5.38 -7.24 12.84
CA ASN A 129 5.97 -5.91 12.80
C ASN A 129 7.35 -5.91 12.10
N MET A 130 8.20 -6.90 12.37
CA MET A 130 9.50 -7.00 11.70
C MET A 130 9.34 -7.21 10.18
N LEU A 131 8.43 -8.10 9.79
CA LEU A 131 8.11 -8.36 8.38
C LEU A 131 7.61 -7.10 7.69
N GLN A 132 6.65 -6.37 8.29
CA GLN A 132 6.15 -5.10 7.77
C GLN A 132 7.28 -4.08 7.60
N MET A 133 8.16 -3.94 8.60
CA MET A 133 9.26 -2.99 8.56
C MET A 133 10.21 -3.26 7.39
N ILE A 134 10.49 -4.53 7.08
CA ILE A 134 11.31 -4.91 5.92
C ILE A 134 10.57 -4.58 4.62
N LEU A 135 9.35 -5.08 4.43
CA LEU A 135 8.63 -4.94 3.16
C LEU A 135 8.25 -3.48 2.83
N CYS A 136 7.92 -2.68 3.83
CA CYS A 136 7.48 -1.29 3.60
C CYS A 136 8.65 -0.30 3.44
N ASN A 137 9.82 -0.55 4.05
CA ASN A 137 10.88 0.46 4.11
C ASN A 137 12.08 0.17 3.22
N LYS A 138 12.44 -1.10 2.96
CA LYS A 138 13.63 -1.40 2.15
C LYS A 138 13.41 -0.97 0.70
N SER A 139 14.50 -0.60 0.01
CA SER A 139 14.43 -0.25 -1.41
C SER A 139 14.00 -1.45 -2.25
N TYR A 140 13.40 -1.21 -3.40
CA TYR A 140 12.99 -2.30 -4.30
C TYR A 140 14.16 -3.19 -4.73
N GLN A 141 15.34 -2.59 -4.94
CA GLN A 141 16.57 -3.35 -5.24
C GLN A 141 16.98 -4.25 -4.07
N GLN A 142 16.87 -3.75 -2.83
CA GLN A 142 17.16 -4.54 -1.64
C GLN A 142 16.15 -5.68 -1.47
N LEU A 143 14.85 -5.40 -1.59
CA LEU A 143 13.79 -6.41 -1.44
C LEU A 143 13.91 -7.53 -2.47
N TRP A 144 14.24 -7.21 -3.72
CA TRP A 144 14.49 -8.21 -4.74
C TRP A 144 15.57 -9.21 -4.31
N MET A 145 16.68 -8.71 -3.75
CA MET A 145 17.76 -9.57 -3.24
C MET A 145 17.35 -10.34 -1.98
N VAL A 146 16.59 -9.71 -1.08
CA VAL A 146 16.01 -10.37 0.10
C VAL A 146 15.14 -11.56 -0.32
N PHE A 147 14.31 -11.42 -1.36
CA PHE A 147 13.44 -12.50 -1.83
C PHE A 147 14.21 -13.66 -2.47
N GLN A 148 15.31 -13.36 -3.19
CA GLN A 148 16.21 -14.41 -3.68
C GLN A 148 16.84 -15.19 -2.52
N GLU A 149 17.35 -14.49 -1.50
CA GLU A 149 17.92 -15.16 -0.32
C GLU A 149 16.87 -15.88 0.52
N PHE A 150 15.65 -15.35 0.60
CA PHE A 150 14.52 -16.02 1.25
C PHE A 150 14.27 -17.38 0.59
N GLN A 151 14.16 -17.41 -0.74
CA GLN A 151 13.96 -18.65 -1.49
C GLN A 151 15.12 -19.64 -1.30
N ASN A 152 16.36 -19.16 -1.23
CA ASN A 152 17.53 -20.00 -0.95
C ASN A 152 17.45 -20.67 0.45
N ILE A 153 16.92 -19.96 1.45
CA ILE A 153 16.86 -20.43 2.85
C ILE A 153 15.63 -21.31 3.09
N SER A 154 14.45 -20.88 2.64
CA SER A 154 13.17 -21.54 2.89
C SER A 154 12.84 -22.64 1.89
N GLY A 155 13.38 -22.54 0.67
CA GLY A 155 12.99 -23.36 -0.47
C GLY A 155 11.63 -22.99 -1.08
N GLN A 156 11.02 -21.89 -0.65
CA GLN A 156 9.71 -21.42 -1.11
C GLN A 156 9.77 -19.98 -1.62
N ASP A 157 8.89 -19.65 -2.56
CA ASP A 157 8.67 -18.26 -2.96
C ASP A 157 8.04 -17.45 -1.80
N ILE A 158 8.37 -16.16 -1.71
CA ILE A 158 7.89 -15.31 -0.61
C ILE A 158 6.37 -15.09 -0.67
N VAL A 159 5.77 -14.99 -1.86
CA VAL A 159 4.33 -14.81 -2.01
C VAL A 159 3.60 -16.07 -1.59
N GLU A 160 4.10 -17.25 -1.98
CA GLU A 160 3.58 -18.54 -1.52
C GLU A 160 3.65 -18.65 0.01
N ALA A 161 4.80 -18.32 0.61
CA ALA A 161 4.98 -18.34 2.05
C ALA A 161 4.00 -17.39 2.77
N ILE A 162 3.82 -16.16 2.28
CA ILE A 162 2.86 -15.21 2.86
C ILE A 162 1.43 -15.74 2.78
N ASN A 163 1.03 -16.32 1.63
CA ASN A 163 -0.29 -16.91 1.43
C ASN A 163 -0.56 -18.11 2.36
N GLU A 164 0.47 -18.89 2.71
CA GLU A 164 0.36 -19.98 3.68
C GLU A 164 0.40 -19.49 5.13
N CYS A 165 1.02 -18.33 5.37
CA CYS A 165 1.31 -17.85 6.71
C CYS A 165 0.24 -16.95 7.31
N TYR A 166 -0.38 -16.11 6.50
CA TYR A 166 -1.31 -15.08 6.91
C TYR A 166 -2.60 -15.15 6.10
N ASP A 167 -3.62 -14.42 6.57
CA ASP A 167 -4.95 -14.37 5.95
C ASP A 167 -5.51 -12.94 5.89
N GLY A 168 -6.60 -12.80 5.15
CA GLY A 168 -7.38 -11.57 5.02
C GLY A 168 -6.60 -10.41 4.39
N TYR A 169 -7.05 -9.19 4.63
CA TYR A 169 -6.47 -8.00 3.99
C TYR A 169 -5.03 -7.71 4.40
N PHE A 170 -4.60 -8.18 5.58
CA PHE A 170 -3.19 -8.09 5.94
C PHE A 170 -2.33 -8.92 4.98
N GLN A 171 -2.71 -10.18 4.73
CA GLN A 171 -2.03 -11.03 3.74
C GLN A 171 -2.10 -10.44 2.33
N GLU A 172 -3.28 -10.01 1.88
CA GLU A 172 -3.44 -9.41 0.53
C GLU A 172 -2.53 -8.19 0.36
N LEU A 173 -2.45 -7.32 1.38
CA LEU A 173 -1.56 -6.16 1.35
C LEU A 173 -0.08 -6.54 1.32
N LEU A 174 0.34 -7.52 2.12
CA LEU A 174 1.74 -7.97 2.12
C LEU A 174 2.17 -8.56 0.76
N VAL A 175 1.26 -9.23 0.06
CA VAL A 175 1.51 -9.77 -1.29
C VAL A 175 1.57 -8.66 -2.35
N ALA A 176 0.83 -7.57 -2.14
CA ALA A 176 0.78 -6.46 -3.09
C ALA A 176 2.02 -5.55 -3.05
N ILE A 177 2.75 -5.52 -1.92
CA ILE A 177 3.98 -4.73 -1.72
C ILE A 177 5.17 -5.34 -2.47
#